data_AF-A0A1Q9P418-F1
#
_entry.id   AF-A0A1Q9P418-F1
#
_cell.length_a   1.000
_cell.length_b   1.000
_cell.length_c   1.000
_cell.angle_alpha   90.00
_cell.angle_beta   90.00
_cell.angle_gamma   90.00
#
_symmetry.space_group_name_H-M   'P 1'
#
loop_
_entity.id
_entity.type
_entity.pdbx_description
1 polymer ?
#
loop_
_entity_poly.entity_id
_entity_poly.type
_entity_poly.pdbx_seq_one_letter_code
_entity_poly.pdbx_strand_id
1 'polypeptide(L)'
;MLWWYLVENSQNHQKVKNYLDQLILDLDNVFYINEFVIIELMHLLIKKSKKGYEIAKELLSNQYPFLIIIYDFSKLYSFKSLLEILNIYGHSSTIGGRGSSIIMTMQTHQITDIISNDNGFKSVKSLLIHNPID
;
A
#
# COMPACT_ATOMS: atom_id res chain seq x y z
N MET A 1 -1.45 6.28 -2.27
CA MET A 1 -0.47 6.35 -3.38
C MET A 1 -0.97 5.69 -4.66
N LEU A 2 -1.18 4.36 -4.70
CA LEU A 2 -1.57 3.65 -5.94
C LEU A 2 -2.83 4.18 -6.64
N TRP A 3 -3.82 4.72 -5.91
CA TRP A 3 -4.98 5.32 -6.57
C TRP A 3 -4.63 6.59 -7.36
N TRP A 4 -3.64 7.37 -6.92
CA TRP A 4 -3.13 8.52 -7.69
C TRP A 4 -2.45 8.08 -8.97
N TYR A 5 -1.78 6.93 -8.95
CA TYR A 5 -1.20 6.33 -10.15
C TYR A 5 -2.28 5.94 -11.18
N LEU A 6 -3.40 5.38 -10.72
CA LEU A 6 -4.43 4.82 -11.61
C LEU A 6 -5.51 5.81 -12.05
N VAL A 7 -5.67 6.93 -11.34
CA VAL A 7 -6.67 7.95 -11.66
C VAL A 7 -5.98 9.20 -12.21
N GLU A 8 -5.98 9.31 -13.55
CA GLU A 8 -5.28 10.36 -14.31
C GLU A 8 -5.63 11.79 -13.87
N ASN A 9 -6.91 12.02 -13.54
CA ASN A 9 -7.40 13.35 -13.14
C ASN A 9 -7.10 13.69 -11.67
N SER A 10 -6.31 12.89 -10.96
CA SER A 10 -5.94 13.18 -9.58
C SER A 10 -4.80 14.21 -9.50
N GLN A 11 -4.84 15.09 -8.49
CA GLN A 11 -3.89 16.20 -8.34
C GLN A 11 -2.41 15.75 -8.34
N ASN A 12 -2.14 14.54 -7.85
CA ASN A 12 -0.79 14.01 -7.69
C ASN A 12 -0.42 12.98 -8.78
N HIS A 13 -1.28 12.76 -9.78
CA HIS A 13 -1.10 11.69 -10.76
C HIS A 13 0.29 11.72 -11.40
N GLN A 14 0.70 12.85 -11.98
CA GLN A 14 1.97 12.93 -12.71
C GLN A 14 3.19 12.66 -11.81
N LYS A 15 3.20 13.19 -10.59
CA LYS A 15 4.31 12.98 -9.64
C LYS A 15 4.44 11.50 -9.27
N VAL A 16 3.32 10.89 -8.90
CA VAL A 16 3.27 9.47 -8.52
C VAL A 16 3.59 8.56 -9.71
N LYS A 17 3.08 8.92 -10.90
CA LYS A 17 3.35 8.18 -12.14
C LYS A 17 4.83 8.19 -12.49
N ASN A 18 5.46 9.35 -12.53
CA ASN A 18 6.88 9.46 -12.86
C ASN A 18 7.75 8.63 -11.91
N TYR A 19 7.43 8.65 -10.61
CA TYR A 19 8.14 7.87 -9.61
C TYR A 19 7.94 6.36 -9.77
N LEU A 20 6.69 5.91 -9.92
CA LEU A 20 6.38 4.49 -10.01
C LEU A 20 6.79 3.88 -11.35
N ASP A 21 6.67 4.62 -12.46
CA ASP A 21 7.11 4.15 -13.79
C ASP A 21 8.61 3.77 -13.76
N GLN A 22 9.45 4.60 -13.13
CA GLN A 22 10.89 4.32 -13.01
C GLN A 22 11.15 3.01 -12.27
N LEU A 23 10.44 2.79 -11.16
CA LEU A 23 10.58 1.58 -10.36
C LEU A 23 10.00 0.34 -11.04
N ILE A 24 8.89 0.48 -11.77
CA ILE A 24 8.22 -0.61 -12.51
C ILE A 24 9.07 -1.07 -13.71
N LEU A 25 9.81 -0.16 -14.33
CA LEU A 25 10.69 -0.47 -15.46
C LEU A 25 11.97 -1.22 -15.03
N ASP A 26 12.32 -1.18 -13.76
CA ASP A 26 13.40 -1.97 -13.18
C ASP A 26 12.88 -3.36 -12.79
N LEU A 27 13.36 -4.37 -13.52
CA LEU A 27 12.87 -5.75 -13.42
C LEU A 27 13.24 -6.44 -12.09
N ASP A 28 14.15 -5.86 -11.32
CA ASP A 28 14.53 -6.38 -10.00
C ASP A 28 13.56 -5.90 -8.91
N ASN A 29 12.68 -4.94 -9.21
CA ASN A 29 11.70 -4.42 -8.25
C ASN A 29 10.42 -5.25 -8.21
N VAL A 30 9.97 -5.52 -7.00
CA VAL A 30 8.69 -6.16 -6.71
C VAL A 30 7.92 -5.33 -5.69
N PHE A 31 6.66 -5.05 -6.00
CA PHE A 31 5.75 -4.28 -5.17
C PHE A 31 4.82 -5.22 -4.42
N TYR A 32 4.79 -5.07 -3.11
CA TYR A 32 3.89 -5.81 -2.24
C TYR A 32 2.72 -4.94 -1.81
N ILE A 33 1.50 -5.46 -1.94
CA ILE A 33 0.26 -4.79 -1.49
C ILE A 33 -0.50 -5.76 -0.59
N ASN A 34 -0.79 -5.36 0.65
CA ASN A 34 -1.58 -6.19 1.56
C ASN A 34 -3.09 -6.11 1.24
N GLU A 35 -3.86 -7.09 1.74
CA GLU A 35 -5.28 -7.24 1.40
C GLU A 35 -6.14 -6.01 1.74
N PHE A 36 -5.82 -5.27 2.81
CA PHE A 36 -6.60 -4.09 3.19
C PHE A 36 -6.31 -2.90 2.26
N VAL A 37 -5.07 -2.74 1.80
CA VAL A 37 -4.72 -1.72 0.82
C VAL A 37 -5.40 -1.99 -0.52
N ILE A 38 -5.43 -3.25 -1.00
CA ILE A 38 -6.11 -3.55 -2.28
C ILE A 38 -7.63 -3.35 -2.16
N ILE A 39 -8.25 -3.72 -1.03
CA ILE A 39 -9.68 -3.46 -0.78
C ILE A 39 -9.99 -1.96 -0.84
N GLU A 40 -9.19 -1.15 -0.16
CA GLU A 40 -9.39 0.30 -0.16
C GLU A 40 -9.11 0.93 -1.54
N LEU A 41 -8.08 0.44 -2.24
CA LEU A 41 -7.80 0.87 -3.60
C LEU A 41 -9.00 0.64 -4.51
N MET A 42 -9.57 -0.56 -4.49
CA MET A 42 -10.77 -0.89 -5.27
C MET A 42 -11.94 0.02 -4.89
N HIS A 43 -12.18 0.24 -3.60
CA HIS A 43 -13.21 1.16 -3.12
C HIS A 43 -13.00 2.58 -3.68
N LEU A 44 -11.77 3.11 -3.62
CA LEU A 44 -11.44 4.45 -4.10
C LEU A 44 -11.61 4.56 -5.62
N LEU A 45 -11.16 3.55 -6.38
CA LEU A 45 -11.30 3.52 -7.84
C LEU A 45 -12.79 3.62 -8.23
N ILE A 46 -13.63 2.76 -7.67
CA ILE A 46 -15.07 2.73 -7.94
C ILE A 46 -15.74 4.05 -7.52
N LYS A 47 -15.36 4.59 -6.36
CA LYS A 47 -15.93 5.85 -5.84
C LYS A 47 -15.52 7.08 -6.64
N LYS A 48 -14.30 7.10 -7.22
CA LYS A 48 -13.71 8.30 -7.85
C LYS A 48 -13.74 8.28 -9.37
N SER A 49 -13.99 7.15 -10.00
CA SER A 49 -13.98 7.01 -11.46
C SER A 49 -15.16 6.18 -11.96
N LYS A 50 -15.81 6.64 -13.04
CA LYS A 50 -16.83 5.85 -13.75
C LYS A 50 -16.27 4.54 -14.33
N LYS A 51 -14.97 4.49 -14.60
CA LYS A 51 -14.24 3.29 -15.06
C LYS A 51 -13.62 2.50 -13.91
N GLY A 52 -13.85 2.90 -12.66
CA GLY A 52 -13.15 2.35 -11.50
C GLY A 52 -13.32 0.85 -11.31
N TYR A 53 -14.52 0.32 -11.59
CA TYR A 53 -14.78 -1.13 -11.53
C TYR A 53 -13.95 -1.89 -12.57
N GLU A 54 -13.91 -1.42 -13.83
CA GLU A 54 -13.12 -2.07 -14.88
C GLU A 54 -11.62 -2.03 -14.57
N ILE A 55 -11.11 -0.89 -14.08
CA ILE A 55 -9.71 -0.78 -13.64
C ILE A 55 -9.41 -1.76 -12.50
N ALA A 56 -10.28 -1.84 -11.48
CA ALA A 56 -10.11 -2.77 -10.37
C ALA A 56 -10.15 -4.24 -10.84
N LYS A 57 -11.07 -4.58 -11.74
CA LYS A 57 -11.18 -5.91 -12.33
C LYS A 57 -9.94 -6.28 -13.13
N GLU A 58 -9.41 -5.35 -13.93
CA GLU A 58 -8.18 -5.54 -14.70
C GLU A 58 -6.97 -5.76 -13.79
N LEU A 59 -6.86 -4.99 -12.70
CA LEU A 59 -5.82 -5.18 -11.68
C LEU A 59 -5.79 -6.58 -11.07
N LEU A 60 -6.96 -7.19 -10.87
CA LEU A 60 -7.08 -8.53 -10.31
C LEU A 60 -6.93 -9.64 -11.37
N SER A 61 -7.23 -9.34 -12.63
CA SER A 61 -7.23 -10.33 -13.71
C SER A 61 -5.86 -10.46 -14.38
N ASN A 62 -5.09 -9.36 -14.42
CA ASN A 62 -3.77 -9.35 -15.02
C ASN A 62 -2.72 -9.73 -13.98
N GLN A 63 -1.90 -10.72 -14.31
CA GLN A 63 -0.68 -11.03 -13.54
C GLN A 63 0.39 -10.02 -13.89
N TYR A 64 0.47 -8.93 -13.12
CA TYR A 64 1.59 -8.00 -13.23
C TYR A 64 2.81 -8.63 -12.57
N PRO A 65 3.91 -8.90 -13.30
CA PRO A 65 5.07 -9.62 -12.76
C PRO A 65 5.76 -8.86 -11.63
N PHE A 66 5.60 -7.53 -11.60
CA PHE A 66 6.14 -6.65 -10.57
C PHE A 66 5.22 -6.50 -9.35
N LEU A 67 4.02 -7.09 -9.32
CA LEU A 67 3.05 -6.86 -8.25
C LEU A 67 2.63 -8.16 -7.55
N ILE A 68 2.79 -8.18 -6.23
CA ILE A 68 2.36 -9.27 -5.35
C ILE A 68 1.29 -8.76 -4.38
N ILE A 69 0.11 -9.39 -4.41
CA ILE A 69 -0.93 -9.15 -3.40
C ILE A 69 -0.76 -10.17 -2.27
N ILE A 70 -0.58 -9.67 -1.05
CA ILE A 70 -0.38 -10.49 0.15
C ILE A 70 -1.70 -10.62 0.91
N TYR A 71 -1.98 -11.83 1.41
CA TYR A 71 -3.17 -12.18 2.20
C TYR A 71 -2.76 -12.76 3.56
N ASP A 72 -2.46 -11.90 4.53
CA ASP A 72 -1.92 -12.32 5.84
C ASP A 72 -3.00 -12.65 6.88
N PHE A 73 -4.24 -12.16 6.73
CA PHE A 73 -5.31 -12.27 7.74
C PHE A 73 -6.15 -13.54 7.62
N SER A 74 -5.52 -14.65 7.23
CA SER A 74 -6.18 -15.97 7.19
C SER A 74 -6.21 -16.68 8.56
N LYS A 75 -5.46 -16.19 9.55
CA LYS A 75 -5.29 -16.83 10.86
C LYS A 75 -5.48 -15.85 12.02
N LEU A 76 -5.93 -16.35 13.16
CA LEU A 76 -6.13 -15.55 14.37
C LEU A 76 -4.83 -14.90 14.88
N TYR A 77 -3.68 -15.55 14.67
CA TYR A 77 -2.36 -15.00 15.03
C TYR A 77 -2.10 -13.64 14.36
N SER A 78 -2.52 -13.45 13.11
CA SER A 78 -2.35 -12.18 12.39
C SER A 78 -3.10 -11.03 13.10
N PHE A 79 -4.27 -11.30 13.67
CA PHE A 79 -4.99 -10.32 14.48
C PHE A 79 -4.28 -9.99 15.80
N LYS A 80 -3.58 -10.94 16.41
CA LYS A 80 -2.77 -10.69 17.60
C LYS A 80 -1.58 -9.78 17.28
N SER A 81 -0.85 -10.07 16.20
CA SER A 81 0.26 -9.21 15.76
C SER A 81 -0.21 -7.82 15.35
N LEU A 82 -1.37 -7.71 14.67
CA LEU A 82 -1.98 -6.41 14.39
C LEU A 82 -2.30 -5.65 15.68
N LEU A 83 -2.86 -6.31 16.69
CA LEU A 83 -3.20 -5.70 17.98
C LEU A 83 -1.95 -5.18 18.70
N GLU A 84 -0.86 -5.96 18.69
CA GLU A 84 0.43 -5.55 19.27
C GLU A 84 0.97 -4.28 18.60
N ILE A 85 0.98 -4.24 17.27
CA ILE A 85 1.43 -3.06 16.51
C ILE A 85 0.51 -1.85 16.78
N LEU A 86 -0.81 -2.06 16.81
CA LEU A 86 -1.76 -1.00 17.12
C LEU A 86 -1.56 -0.46 18.54
N ASN A 87 -1.23 -1.30 19.52
CA ASN A 87 -0.92 -0.86 20.87
C ASN A 87 0.36 -0.02 20.94
N ILE A 88 1.37 -0.34 20.12
CA ILE A 88 2.63 0.40 20.06
C ILE A 88 2.44 1.81 19.45
N TYR A 89 1.72 1.89 18.33
CA TYR A 89 1.69 3.12 17.51
C TYR A 89 0.38 3.91 17.57
N GLY A 90 -0.73 3.29 18.01
CA GLY A 90 -2.08 3.84 17.92
C GLY A 90 -2.33 5.06 18.81
N HIS A 91 -1.49 5.29 19.82
CA HIS A 91 -1.57 6.47 20.70
C HIS A 91 -0.55 7.56 20.35
N SER A 92 0.48 7.24 19.57
CA SER A 92 1.67 8.09 19.40
C SER A 92 1.91 8.54 17.95
N SER A 93 1.09 8.06 17.01
CA SER A 93 1.20 8.35 15.58
C SER A 93 -0.16 8.34 14.89
N THR A 94 -0.19 8.61 13.58
CA THR A 94 -1.39 8.46 12.75
C THR A 94 -1.66 7.01 12.30
N ILE A 95 -0.84 6.04 12.75
CA ILE A 95 -0.99 4.62 12.43
C ILE A 95 -2.23 4.05 13.15
N GLY A 96 -3.32 3.92 12.40
CA GLY A 96 -4.50 3.14 12.79
C GLY A 96 -4.45 1.70 12.27
N GLY A 97 -5.57 0.97 12.36
CA GLY A 97 -5.64 -0.46 12.01
C GLY A 97 -5.10 -0.81 10.61
N ARG A 98 -5.35 0.02 9.60
CA ARG A 98 -4.78 -0.14 8.26
C ARG A 98 -3.25 -0.02 8.28
N GLY A 99 -2.72 1.04 8.89
CA GLY A 99 -1.28 1.24 9.02
C GLY A 99 -0.62 0.08 9.78
N SER A 100 -1.26 -0.39 10.86
CA SER A 100 -0.80 -1.56 11.61
C SER A 100 -0.78 -2.82 10.76
N SER A 101 -1.79 -3.04 9.91
CA SER A 101 -1.82 -4.19 9.00
C SER A 101 -0.69 -4.17 7.97
N ILE A 102 -0.33 -2.97 7.48
CA ILE A 102 0.79 -2.78 6.55
C ILE A 102 2.10 -3.10 7.27
N ILE A 103 2.32 -2.57 8.48
CA ILE A 103 3.53 -2.84 9.26
C ILE A 103 3.66 -4.34 9.58
N MET A 104 2.56 -5.00 9.93
CA MET A 104 2.54 -6.44 10.18
C MET A 104 2.97 -7.24 8.93
N THR A 105 2.42 -6.86 7.77
CA THR A 105 2.78 -7.46 6.48
C THR A 105 4.27 -7.27 6.22
N MET A 106 4.78 -6.06 6.39
CA MET A 106 6.19 -5.73 6.19
C MET A 106 7.11 -6.53 7.11
N GLN A 107 6.76 -6.67 8.39
CA GLN A 107 7.52 -7.47 9.35
C GLN A 107 7.51 -8.96 9.01
N THR A 108 6.36 -9.49 8.60
CA THR A 108 6.18 -10.91 8.25
C THR A 108 7.00 -11.30 7.03
N HIS A 109 7.04 -10.41 6.04
CA HIS A 109 7.69 -10.64 4.74
C HIS A 109 9.07 -9.97 4.62
N GLN A 110 9.61 -9.45 5.73
CA GLN A 110 10.93 -8.79 5.82
C GLN A 110 11.11 -7.62 4.83
N ILE A 111 10.03 -6.88 4.58
CA ILE A 111 10.03 -5.71 3.71
C ILE A 111 10.45 -4.50 4.55
N THR A 112 11.46 -3.76 4.10
CA THR A 112 11.99 -2.57 4.77
C THR A 112 11.54 -1.27 4.14
N ASP A 113 11.05 -1.31 2.91
CA ASP A 113 10.79 -0.13 2.09
C ASP A 113 9.28 0.07 1.92
N ILE A 114 8.81 1.30 2.15
CA ILE A 114 7.40 1.67 1.96
C ILE A 114 7.27 2.92 1.10
N ILE A 115 6.37 2.85 0.11
CA ILE A 115 5.98 4.01 -0.69
C ILE A 115 4.69 4.59 -0.08
N SER A 116 4.81 5.70 0.64
CA SER A 116 3.69 6.30 1.36
C SER A 116 3.90 7.80 1.56
N ASN A 117 2.78 8.53 1.58
CA ASN A 117 2.73 9.93 1.98
C ASN A 117 2.19 10.13 3.41
N ASP A 118 1.98 9.03 4.15
CA ASP A 118 1.51 9.08 5.53
C ASP A 118 2.69 9.25 6.49
N ASN A 119 2.74 10.39 7.18
CA ASN A 119 3.77 10.71 8.16
C ASN A 119 3.79 9.75 9.36
N GLY A 120 2.73 8.98 9.61
CA GLY A 120 2.68 8.01 10.70
C GLY A 120 3.79 6.97 10.63
N PHE A 121 4.16 6.53 9.42
CA PHE A 121 5.21 5.54 9.22
C PHE A 121 6.59 6.04 9.65
N LYS A 122 6.81 7.37 9.76
CA LYS A 122 8.08 7.94 10.26
C LYS A 122 8.37 7.54 11.71
N SER A 123 7.36 7.09 12.46
CA SER A 123 7.55 6.55 13.82
C SER A 123 8.11 5.12 13.85
N VAL A 124 8.12 4.40 12.71
CA VAL A 124 8.60 3.03 12.61
C VAL A 124 10.05 3.01 12.15
N LYS A 125 10.98 2.92 13.11
CA LYS A 125 12.43 3.08 12.87
C LYS A 125 13.04 2.11 11.85
N SER A 126 12.43 0.94 11.66
CA SER A 126 12.93 -0.09 10.74
C SER A 126 12.55 0.15 9.28
N LEU A 127 11.77 1.19 8.98
CA LEU A 127 11.26 1.44 7.63
C LEU A 127 12.01 2.56 6.92
N LEU A 128 12.39 2.31 5.67
CA LEU A 128 12.77 3.33 4.71
C LEU A 128 11.51 3.81 3.98
N ILE A 129 11.23 5.11 4.09
CA ILE A 129 10.01 5.71 3.56
C ILE A 129 10.33 6.50 2.30
N HIS A 130 9.63 6.15 1.23
CA HIS A 130 9.67 6.86 -0.04
C HIS A 130 8.36 7.63 -0.22
N ASN A 131 8.45 8.96 -0.35
CA ASN A 131 7.28 9.81 -0.59
C ASN A 131 7.37 10.50 -1.98
N PRO A 132 6.64 10.01 -3.00
CA PRO A 132 6.69 10.56 -4.36
C PRO A 132 6.10 11.95 -4.55
N ILE A 133 5.46 12.52 -3.51
CA ILE A 133 4.80 13.83 -3.60
C ILE A 133 5.50 14.92 -2.78
N ASP A 134 6.48 14.54 -1.97
CA ASP A 134 7.37 15.46 -1.24
C ASP A 134 8.49 16.00 -2.14
#